data_AF-A0A0V0QYH1-F1
#
_entry.id   AF-A0A0V0QYH1-F1
#
_cell.length_a   1.000
_cell.length_b   1.000
_cell.length_c   1.000
_cell.angle_alpha   90.00
_cell.angle_beta   90.00
_cell.angle_gamma   90.00
#
_symmetry.space_group_name_H-M   'P 1'
#
loop_
_entity.id
_entity.type
_entity.pdbx_description
1 polymer ?
#
loop_
_entity_poly.entity_id
_entity_poly.type
_entity_poly.pdbx_seq_one_letter_code
_entity_poly.pdbx_strand_id
1 'polypeptide(L)'
;MFEIQALLLLTIIIASTQALKFCQFPRPEECYEIYQPVCGHKFFFFDCQTYSNDCYACAEKGVYTYTEGACEKDLDDIEELDEEDEQPQQQEQKEEEKGKKNSSNKKRNLQDLEIDIEDISLNDVIADGVNVDSDDPTDEYEFTVDEPMDYQDNEYSYYSDDEEEKSDYNNDDENVNLYSDSENSTNEISDNELYDNEESISSDSESESESESEITDIEGYERSEVCTLHYLPVCGKLSNGASKTYSNDCVACSDEKVISYSEGSCEEIWNTQSSRKRDHFIGEDENTDEVKHECTIRSQLCTKIYQPVCGYFNSDIQCFKYPCAQNYGNSCTACADDKVDYYILGKCPI
;
A
#
# COMPACT_ATOMS: atom_id res chain seq x y z
N MET A 1 16.97 34.48 -13.55
CA MET A 1 16.34 33.63 -12.51
C MET A 1 15.08 32.95 -13.03
N PHE A 2 14.19 33.65 -13.74
CA PHE A 2 12.96 33.05 -14.30
C PHE A 2 13.15 31.98 -15.39
N GLU A 3 14.20 32.04 -16.22
CA GLU A 3 14.43 31.03 -17.27
C GLU A 3 14.85 29.65 -16.72
N ILE A 4 15.46 29.59 -15.54
CA ILE A 4 15.89 28.31 -14.94
C ILE A 4 14.69 27.57 -14.33
N GLN A 5 13.70 28.30 -13.76
CA GLN A 5 12.49 27.68 -13.21
C GLN A 5 11.60 27.07 -14.31
N ALA A 6 11.52 27.67 -15.50
CA ALA A 6 10.74 27.13 -16.61
C ALA A 6 11.30 25.81 -17.15
N LEU A 7 12.63 25.67 -17.21
CA LEU A 7 13.27 24.41 -17.64
C LEU A 7 13.15 23.30 -16.59
N LEU A 8 13.09 23.65 -15.30
CA LEU A 8 12.90 22.68 -14.21
C LEU A 8 11.46 22.14 -14.18
N LEU A 9 10.46 22.99 -14.42
CA LEU A 9 9.07 22.53 -14.54
C LEU A 9 8.84 21.67 -15.79
N LEU A 10 9.47 22.00 -16.93
CA LEU A 10 9.34 21.20 -18.16
C LEU A 10 9.97 19.79 -18.00
N THR A 11 11.04 19.66 -17.21
CA THR A 11 11.69 18.36 -16.97
C THR A 11 10.91 17.49 -15.99
N ILE A 12 10.23 18.08 -15.01
CA ILE A 12 9.33 17.36 -14.10
C ILE A 12 8.13 16.77 -14.85
N ILE A 13 7.56 17.49 -15.81
CA ILE A 13 6.40 17.01 -16.60
C ILE A 13 6.75 15.82 -17.51
N ILE A 14 8.01 15.70 -17.98
CA ILE A 14 8.42 14.59 -18.86
C ILE A 14 8.65 13.28 -18.06
N ALA A 15 8.87 13.34 -16.75
CA ALA A 15 9.26 12.19 -15.94
C ALA A 15 8.09 11.25 -15.55
N SER A 16 6.83 11.64 -15.78
CA SER A 16 5.67 10.90 -15.29
C SER A 16 4.76 10.32 -16.38
N THR A 17 5.23 10.21 -17.62
CA THR A 17 4.49 9.44 -18.64
C THR A 17 4.77 7.95 -18.43
N GLN A 18 3.98 7.32 -17.54
CA GLN A 18 3.99 5.87 -17.43
C GLN A 18 3.69 5.29 -18.82
N ALA A 19 4.59 4.46 -19.32
CA ALA A 19 4.45 3.87 -20.64
C ALA A 19 3.30 2.86 -20.62
N LEU A 20 2.24 3.18 -21.35
CA LEU A 20 1.09 2.31 -21.55
C LEU A 20 1.52 1.03 -22.30
N LYS A 21 1.31 -0.13 -21.69
CA LYS A 21 1.70 -1.44 -22.23
C LYS A 21 0.49 -2.16 -22.81
N PHE A 22 0.70 -2.93 -23.87
CA PHE A 22 -0.35 -3.70 -24.55
C PHE A 22 -0.27 -5.18 -24.15
N CYS A 23 -1.42 -5.79 -23.91
CA CYS A 23 -1.54 -7.23 -23.69
C CYS A 23 -1.18 -8.01 -24.96
N GLN A 24 -0.37 -9.06 -24.80
CA GLN A 24 0.01 -9.94 -25.91
C GLN A 24 -1.10 -10.98 -26.19
N PHE A 25 -1.19 -11.43 -27.45
CA PHE A 25 -2.08 -12.50 -27.87
C PHE A 25 -1.26 -13.73 -28.29
N PRO A 26 -1.65 -14.97 -27.92
CA PRO A 26 -2.85 -15.32 -27.14
C PRO A 26 -2.76 -14.87 -25.68
N ARG A 27 -3.93 -14.64 -25.06
CA ARG A 27 -4.02 -14.28 -23.64
C ARG A 27 -3.60 -15.47 -22.77
N PRO A 28 -2.94 -15.24 -21.63
CA PRO A 28 -2.55 -16.32 -20.73
C PRO A 28 -3.80 -16.97 -20.10
N GLU A 29 -3.80 -18.30 -20.00
CA GLU A 29 -4.82 -19.06 -19.26
C GLU A 29 -4.43 -19.27 -17.79
N GLU A 30 -3.13 -19.27 -17.50
CA GLU A 30 -2.57 -19.41 -16.16
C GLU A 30 -1.71 -18.20 -15.84
N CYS A 31 -1.88 -17.66 -14.63
CA CYS A 31 -1.13 -16.52 -14.14
C CYS A 31 -0.31 -16.86 -12.90
N TYR A 32 0.85 -16.22 -12.80
CA TYR A 32 1.74 -16.37 -11.66
C TYR A 32 1.23 -15.55 -10.46
N GLU A 33 1.48 -16.04 -9.25
CA GLU A 33 0.98 -15.45 -7.99
C GLU A 33 1.92 -14.38 -7.40
N ILE A 34 2.65 -13.63 -8.24
CA ILE A 34 3.51 -12.53 -7.76
C ILE A 34 2.68 -11.25 -7.76
N TYR A 35 2.58 -10.58 -6.61
CA TYR A 35 1.85 -9.32 -6.49
C TYR A 35 2.71 -8.14 -6.96
N GLN A 36 2.38 -7.59 -8.12
CA GLN A 36 2.98 -6.41 -8.76
C GLN A 36 1.86 -5.61 -9.43
N PRO A 37 1.12 -4.78 -8.69
CA PRO A 37 -0.16 -4.28 -9.13
C PRO A 37 -0.05 -3.49 -10.43
N VAL A 38 -1.06 -3.61 -11.28
CA VAL A 38 -1.18 -2.87 -12.54
C VAL A 38 -2.59 -2.29 -12.66
N CYS A 39 -2.70 -1.19 -13.39
CA CYS A 39 -3.96 -0.58 -13.72
C CYS A 39 -4.37 -1.01 -15.13
N GLY A 40 -5.35 -1.91 -15.23
CA GLY A 40 -5.84 -2.42 -16.51
C GLY A 40 -6.93 -1.51 -17.08
N HIS A 41 -6.81 -1.13 -18.35
CA HIS A 41 -7.76 -0.27 -19.05
C HIS A 41 -8.62 -1.09 -20.01
N LYS A 42 -9.95 -0.93 -19.89
CA LYS A 42 -10.93 -1.58 -20.78
C LYS A 42 -11.25 -0.69 -21.99
N PHE A 43 -11.51 -1.28 -23.15
CA PHE A 43 -11.60 -0.54 -24.43
C PHE A 43 -12.83 0.38 -24.57
N PHE A 44 -13.91 0.15 -23.80
CA PHE A 44 -15.21 0.79 -24.05
C PHE A 44 -15.71 1.74 -22.97
N PHE A 45 -15.06 1.79 -21.81
CA PHE A 45 -15.42 2.65 -20.69
C PHE A 45 -14.13 3.17 -20.07
N PHE A 46 -14.11 4.40 -19.58
CA PHE A 46 -12.97 4.96 -18.84
C PHE A 46 -12.67 4.17 -17.53
N ASP A 47 -13.42 3.10 -17.28
CA ASP A 47 -13.19 2.11 -16.24
C ASP A 47 -11.79 1.53 -16.32
N CYS A 48 -11.02 1.88 -15.31
CA CYS A 48 -9.77 1.24 -15.00
C CYS A 48 -9.96 0.36 -13.76
N GLN A 49 -9.27 -0.78 -13.72
CA GLN A 49 -9.36 -1.72 -12.60
C GLN A 49 -7.95 -2.15 -12.18
N THR A 50 -7.69 -2.13 -10.87
CA THR A 50 -6.44 -2.63 -10.33
C THR A 50 -6.44 -4.16 -10.36
N TYR A 51 -5.38 -4.73 -10.93
CA TYR A 51 -5.13 -6.17 -10.94
C TYR A 51 -3.85 -6.47 -10.15
N SER A 52 -3.76 -7.69 -9.60
CA SER A 52 -2.60 -8.12 -8.80
C SER A 52 -1.29 -8.10 -9.59
N ASN A 53 -1.33 -8.38 -10.90
CA ASN A 53 -0.21 -8.24 -11.82
C ASN A 53 -0.69 -8.13 -13.27
N ASP A 54 0.26 -7.89 -14.18
CA ASP A 54 0.01 -7.75 -15.61
C ASP A 54 -0.59 -9.00 -16.26
N CYS A 55 -0.23 -10.20 -15.80
CA CYS A 55 -0.84 -11.43 -16.29
C CYS A 55 -2.34 -11.44 -15.98
N TYR A 56 -2.73 -11.21 -14.73
CA TYR A 56 -4.14 -11.19 -14.34
C TYR A 56 -4.93 -10.11 -15.09
N ALA A 57 -4.32 -8.93 -15.30
CA ALA A 57 -4.94 -7.88 -16.13
C ALA A 57 -5.17 -8.38 -17.56
N CYS A 58 -4.16 -8.97 -18.19
CA CYS A 58 -4.24 -9.43 -19.58
C CYS A 58 -5.04 -10.72 -19.79
N ALA A 59 -5.22 -11.54 -18.75
CA ALA A 59 -6.12 -12.70 -18.78
C ALA A 59 -7.59 -12.27 -18.87
N GLU A 60 -7.97 -11.16 -18.21
CA GLU A 60 -9.35 -10.68 -18.16
C GLU A 60 -9.84 -10.16 -19.51
N LYS A 61 -10.90 -10.77 -20.03
CA LYS A 61 -11.49 -10.38 -21.32
C LYS A 61 -11.93 -8.92 -21.28
N GLY A 62 -11.39 -8.11 -22.19
CA GLY A 62 -11.75 -6.70 -22.35
C GLY A 62 -10.69 -5.71 -21.86
N VAL A 63 -9.68 -6.16 -21.09
CA VAL A 63 -8.48 -5.37 -20.81
C VAL A 63 -7.51 -5.52 -21.99
N TYR A 64 -7.10 -4.41 -22.62
CA TYR A 64 -6.18 -4.45 -23.76
C TYR A 64 -4.83 -3.83 -23.43
N THR A 65 -4.83 -2.91 -22.49
CA THR A 65 -3.65 -2.15 -22.10
C THR A 65 -3.60 -2.02 -20.59
N TYR A 66 -2.40 -1.84 -20.05
CA TYR A 66 -2.19 -1.62 -18.63
C TYR A 66 -1.02 -0.66 -18.37
N THR A 67 -1.04 -0.02 -17.21
CA THR A 67 0.10 0.74 -16.67
C THR A 67 0.60 0.07 -15.38
N GLU A 68 1.85 0.33 -15.01
CA GLU A 68 2.41 -0.18 -13.76
C GLU A 68 1.85 0.58 -12.54
N GLY A 69 1.56 -0.13 -11.46
CA GLY A 69 0.93 0.45 -10.26
C GLY A 69 -0.58 0.25 -10.23
N ALA A 70 -1.18 0.43 -9.06
CA ALA A 70 -2.64 0.39 -8.93
C ALA A 70 -3.30 1.55 -9.67
N CYS A 71 -4.56 1.39 -10.07
CA CYS A 71 -5.34 2.52 -10.57
C CYS A 71 -5.50 3.56 -9.47
N GLU A 72 -5.23 4.82 -9.81
CA GLU A 72 -5.71 5.95 -9.03
C GLU A 72 -7.24 5.87 -9.09
N LYS A 73 -7.88 5.56 -7.96
CA LYS A 73 -9.33 5.74 -7.88
C LYS A 73 -9.56 7.23 -7.98
N ASP A 74 -10.41 7.65 -8.90
CA ASP A 74 -10.84 9.04 -8.97
C ASP A 74 -11.33 9.44 -7.56
N LEU A 75 -10.71 10.46 -6.98
CA LEU A 75 -11.04 11.01 -5.66
C LEU A 75 -12.47 11.58 -5.59
N ASP A 76 -13.20 11.51 -6.70
CA ASP A 76 -14.55 12.05 -6.87
C ASP A 76 -15.62 11.22 -6.12
N ASP A 77 -15.31 9.99 -5.68
CA ASP A 77 -16.24 9.15 -4.89
C ASP A 77 -16.19 9.45 -3.36
N ILE A 78 -15.44 10.47 -2.90
CA ILE A 78 -15.29 10.79 -1.45
C ILE A 78 -16.30 11.84 -0.94
N GLU A 79 -17.07 12.53 -1.78
CA GLU A 79 -17.90 13.67 -1.32
C GLU A 79 -19.34 13.37 -0.83
N GLU A 80 -19.78 12.12 -0.68
CA GLU A 80 -21.21 11.83 -0.39
C GLU A 80 -21.53 11.08 0.92
N LEU A 81 -20.68 11.19 1.94
CA LEU A 81 -21.03 10.78 3.31
C LEU A 81 -20.60 11.87 4.28
N ASP A 82 -21.52 12.78 4.63
CA ASP A 82 -21.64 13.46 5.95
C ASP A 82 -22.45 14.77 5.86
N GLU A 83 -23.73 14.74 5.44
CA GLU A 83 -24.62 15.93 5.59
C GLU A 83 -26.07 15.64 6.04
N GLU A 84 -26.36 14.48 6.63
CA GLU A 84 -27.69 14.22 7.22
C GLU A 84 -27.61 13.77 8.69
N ASP A 85 -27.23 14.66 9.62
CA ASP A 85 -27.70 14.58 11.01
C ASP A 85 -27.35 15.84 11.84
N GLU A 86 -27.91 17.00 11.48
CA GLU A 86 -28.17 18.06 12.47
C GLU A 86 -29.63 18.50 12.44
N GLN A 87 -30.42 17.94 13.37
CA GLN A 87 -31.66 18.60 13.83
C GLN A 87 -31.46 19.28 15.19
N PRO A 88 -32.13 20.43 15.42
CA PRO A 88 -31.75 21.40 16.44
C PRO A 88 -32.35 21.08 17.82
N GLN A 89 -31.50 21.02 18.84
CA GLN A 89 -31.92 21.10 20.24
C GLN A 89 -32.01 22.55 20.70
N GLN A 90 -33.15 23.23 20.51
CA GLN A 90 -33.54 24.37 21.35
C GLN A 90 -35.07 24.46 21.48
N GLN A 91 -35.65 23.80 22.49
CA GLN A 91 -37.01 24.13 22.93
C GLN A 91 -37.26 23.80 24.41
N GLU A 92 -36.58 24.51 25.30
CA GLU A 92 -37.10 24.79 26.65
C GLU A 92 -36.81 26.25 27.00
N GLN A 93 -37.79 27.12 26.74
CA GLN A 93 -38.15 28.25 27.60
C GLN A 93 -39.29 29.07 26.96
N LYS A 94 -40.28 29.40 27.82
CA LYS A 94 -41.35 30.40 27.68
C LYS A 94 -42.67 29.93 27.03
N GLU A 95 -43.47 29.29 27.87
CA GLU A 95 -44.89 29.65 27.98
C GLU A 95 -45.00 31.00 28.72
N GLU A 96 -45.44 32.05 28.03
CA GLU A 96 -46.33 33.12 28.50
C GLU A 96 -46.32 34.28 27.48
N GLU A 97 -47.30 34.31 26.58
CA GLU A 97 -48.20 35.45 26.40
C GLU A 97 -49.21 35.19 25.26
N LYS A 98 -50.49 35.14 25.63
CA LYS A 98 -51.62 35.19 24.71
C LYS A 98 -51.74 36.59 24.12
N GLY A 99 -51.85 36.72 22.79
CA GLY A 99 -52.14 38.04 22.23
C GLY A 99 -52.33 38.20 20.73
N LYS A 100 -53.45 37.69 20.19
CA LYS A 100 -54.25 38.31 19.09
C LYS A 100 -53.61 38.55 17.70
N LYS A 101 -54.40 38.15 16.68
CA LYS A 101 -54.50 38.71 15.30
C LYS A 101 -53.31 38.33 14.38
N ASN A 102 -53.44 37.99 13.10
CA ASN A 102 -54.46 38.25 12.08
C ASN A 102 -54.44 37.15 11.02
N SER A 103 -55.61 36.97 10.39
CA SER A 103 -55.80 36.46 9.04
C SER A 103 -55.05 37.30 8.00
N SER A 104 -54.33 36.69 7.05
CA SER A 104 -54.31 37.06 5.62
C SER A 104 -53.29 36.26 4.80
N ASN A 105 -53.80 35.59 3.78
CA ASN A 105 -53.30 35.52 2.40
C ASN A 105 -51.79 35.43 2.15
N LYS A 106 -51.34 34.30 1.59
CA LYS A 106 -50.36 34.35 0.49
C LYS A 106 -50.47 33.14 -0.44
N LYS A 107 -51.29 33.29 -1.49
CA LYS A 107 -51.09 32.62 -2.77
C LYS A 107 -49.78 33.11 -3.40
N ARG A 108 -48.92 32.20 -3.83
CA ARG A 108 -47.95 32.38 -4.93
C ARG A 108 -48.05 31.09 -5.75
N ASN A 109 -48.82 31.09 -6.82
CA ASN A 109 -48.40 31.45 -8.19
C ASN A 109 -47.15 30.68 -8.60
N LEU A 110 -47.43 29.49 -9.15
CA LEU A 110 -46.54 28.65 -9.92
C LEU A 110 -46.78 29.04 -11.37
N GLN A 111 -45.83 29.73 -11.99
CA GLN A 111 -45.84 30.02 -13.42
C GLN A 111 -44.40 30.32 -13.87
N ASP A 112 -44.03 29.61 -14.94
CA ASP A 112 -43.08 29.99 -15.99
C ASP A 112 -41.59 29.73 -15.75
N LEU A 113 -41.15 28.53 -16.16
CA LEU A 113 -39.85 28.33 -16.80
C LEU A 113 -39.95 27.12 -17.76
N GLU A 114 -40.61 27.35 -18.91
CA GLU A 114 -40.40 26.54 -20.12
C GLU A 114 -39.15 27.09 -20.81
N ILE A 115 -38.14 26.23 -20.99
CA ILE A 115 -37.01 26.47 -21.88
C ILE A 115 -37.30 25.65 -23.15
N ASP A 116 -37.62 26.35 -24.24
CA ASP A 116 -37.68 25.79 -25.57
C ASP A 116 -36.26 25.43 -26.04
N ILE A 117 -36.02 24.15 -26.31
CA ILE A 117 -34.89 23.68 -27.10
C ILE A 117 -35.45 23.31 -28.48
N GLU A 118 -35.43 24.27 -29.39
CA GLU A 118 -35.63 24.01 -30.82
C GLU A 118 -34.29 23.61 -31.47
N ASP A 119 -34.29 22.42 -32.09
CA ASP A 119 -33.62 22.04 -33.33
C ASP A 119 -32.17 22.52 -33.60
N ILE A 120 -31.20 21.69 -33.22
CA ILE A 120 -29.92 21.62 -33.92
C ILE A 120 -29.95 20.42 -34.88
N SER A 121 -30.26 20.74 -36.14
CA SER A 121 -30.10 19.85 -37.30
C SER A 121 -28.63 19.52 -37.53
N LEU A 122 -28.19 18.33 -37.11
CA LEU A 122 -26.94 17.72 -37.54
C LEU A 122 -27.19 16.97 -38.86
N ASN A 123 -27.14 17.71 -39.96
CA ASN A 123 -26.94 17.20 -41.31
C ASN A 123 -25.98 18.16 -41.99
N ASP A 124 -24.70 17.84 -41.95
CA ASP A 124 -23.75 18.05 -43.05
C ASP A 124 -22.38 17.52 -42.63
N VAL A 125 -21.61 17.06 -43.62
CA VAL A 125 -20.26 16.48 -43.55
C VAL A 125 -20.20 14.95 -43.37
N ILE A 126 -20.58 14.20 -44.42
CA ILE A 126 -19.75 13.10 -44.94
C ILE A 126 -19.85 13.11 -46.47
N ALA A 127 -18.82 13.64 -47.12
CA ALA A 127 -18.50 13.32 -48.51
C ALA A 127 -17.00 13.39 -48.66
N ASP A 128 -16.34 12.24 -48.56
CA ASP A 128 -15.23 11.90 -49.46
C ASP A 128 -15.06 10.38 -49.45
N GLY A 129 -15.41 9.79 -50.60
CA GLY A 129 -15.29 8.38 -50.86
C GLY A 129 -13.84 8.01 -51.17
N VAL A 130 -13.31 7.05 -50.43
CA VAL A 130 -12.15 6.28 -50.82
C VAL A 130 -12.64 4.88 -51.15
N ASN A 131 -12.71 4.59 -52.45
CA ASN A 131 -12.86 3.23 -52.98
C ASN A 131 -11.55 2.48 -52.68
N VAL A 132 -11.63 1.47 -51.81
CA VAL A 132 -10.61 0.43 -51.71
C VAL A 132 -11.28 -0.87 -52.13
N ASP A 133 -10.97 -1.31 -53.35
CA ASP A 133 -11.28 -2.64 -53.83
C ASP A 133 -10.43 -3.64 -53.03
N SER A 134 -11.07 -4.41 -52.16
CA SER A 134 -10.46 -5.53 -51.44
C SER A 134 -11.07 -6.83 -51.98
N ASP A 135 -10.47 -7.35 -53.04
CA ASP A 135 -10.56 -8.77 -53.37
C ASP A 135 -9.67 -9.53 -52.38
N ASP A 136 -10.24 -10.19 -51.38
CA ASP A 136 -9.53 -11.18 -50.56
C ASP A 136 -10.42 -12.41 -50.36
N PRO A 137 -9.95 -13.63 -50.69
CA PRO A 137 -10.75 -14.83 -50.72
C PRO A 137 -10.90 -15.41 -49.30
N THR A 138 -12.12 -15.82 -48.98
CA THR A 138 -12.43 -16.59 -47.79
C THR A 138 -11.82 -17.99 -47.90
N ASP A 139 -10.69 -18.21 -47.25
CA ASP A 139 -10.22 -19.55 -46.93
C ASP A 139 -11.02 -20.07 -45.71
N GLU A 140 -11.95 -20.99 -46.00
CA GLU A 140 -12.66 -21.80 -45.01
C GLU A 140 -11.66 -22.71 -44.29
N TYR A 141 -11.33 -22.39 -43.04
CA TYR A 141 -10.56 -23.26 -42.16
C TYR A 141 -11.53 -24.14 -41.34
N GLU A 142 -11.79 -25.36 -41.82
CA GLU A 142 -12.50 -26.39 -41.06
C GLU A 142 -11.66 -26.83 -39.85
N PHE A 143 -12.12 -26.45 -38.66
CA PHE A 143 -11.57 -26.89 -37.39
C PHE A 143 -12.16 -28.26 -37.03
N THR A 144 -11.40 -29.34 -37.24
CA THR A 144 -11.75 -30.68 -36.76
C THR A 144 -11.50 -30.76 -35.25
N VAL A 145 -12.58 -31.02 -34.50
CA VAL A 145 -12.55 -31.23 -33.05
C VAL A 145 -11.98 -32.61 -32.76
N ASP A 146 -10.72 -32.67 -32.33
CA ASP A 146 -10.11 -33.91 -31.85
C ASP A 146 -10.67 -34.29 -30.47
N GLU A 147 -10.77 -35.61 -30.28
CA GLU A 147 -11.47 -36.33 -29.23
C GLU A 147 -11.01 -36.04 -27.79
N PRO A 148 -11.86 -36.23 -26.77
CA PRO A 148 -11.51 -35.97 -25.37
C PRO A 148 -10.51 -37.02 -24.84
N MET A 149 -9.41 -36.54 -24.25
CA MET A 149 -8.48 -37.38 -23.49
C MET A 149 -9.08 -37.77 -22.13
N ASP A 150 -9.22 -39.08 -21.90
CA ASP A 150 -9.54 -39.69 -20.60
C ASP A 150 -8.44 -39.38 -19.59
N TYR A 151 -8.77 -38.57 -18.58
CA TYR A 151 -7.94 -38.37 -17.39
C TYR A 151 -8.18 -39.54 -16.42
N GLN A 152 -7.17 -40.39 -16.23
CA GLN A 152 -7.19 -41.41 -15.19
C GLN A 152 -6.73 -40.81 -13.85
N ASP A 153 -7.58 -40.95 -12.84
CA ASP A 153 -7.33 -40.60 -11.45
C ASP A 153 -6.09 -41.34 -10.90
N ASN A 154 -5.08 -40.58 -10.47
CA ASN A 154 -3.99 -41.07 -9.64
C ASN A 154 -4.25 -40.66 -8.19
N GLU A 155 -4.78 -41.59 -7.39
CA GLU A 155 -4.79 -41.50 -5.93
C GLU A 155 -3.35 -41.50 -5.40
N TYR A 156 -2.88 -40.35 -4.91
CA TYR A 156 -1.66 -40.26 -4.10
C TYR A 156 -2.03 -40.37 -2.61
N SER A 157 -1.72 -41.52 -2.00
CA SER A 157 -1.83 -41.73 -0.56
C SER A 157 -0.63 -41.10 0.16
N TYR A 158 -0.90 -40.09 0.99
CA TYR A 158 0.06 -39.54 1.96
C TYR A 158 0.27 -40.55 3.10
N TYR A 159 1.51 -41.01 3.31
CA TYR A 159 1.93 -41.63 4.57
C TYR A 159 2.56 -40.53 5.43
N SER A 160 1.96 -40.26 6.59
CA SER A 160 2.54 -39.43 7.64
C SER A 160 3.36 -40.34 8.56
N ASP A 161 4.68 -40.23 8.48
CA ASP A 161 5.60 -40.80 9.47
C ASP A 161 5.88 -39.73 10.54
N ASP A 162 5.15 -39.81 11.65
CA ASP A 162 5.42 -39.06 12.87
C ASP A 162 6.51 -39.78 13.67
N GLU A 163 7.77 -39.35 13.57
CA GLU A 163 8.83 -39.72 14.53
C GLU A 163 9.03 -38.58 15.54
N GLU A 164 8.61 -38.85 16.79
CA GLU A 164 8.86 -38.04 17.97
C GLU A 164 10.35 -38.00 18.32
N GLU A 165 11.03 -36.85 18.13
CA GLU A 165 12.29 -36.56 18.81
C GLU A 165 12.06 -35.68 20.04
N LYS A 166 12.17 -36.29 21.23
CA LYS A 166 12.35 -35.60 22.50
C LYS A 166 13.78 -35.06 22.60
N SER A 167 13.92 -33.76 22.77
CA SER A 167 15.18 -33.15 23.22
C SER A 167 15.03 -32.62 24.65
N ASP A 168 15.81 -33.21 25.55
CA ASP A 168 15.99 -32.77 26.93
C ASP A 168 16.92 -31.54 26.96
N TYR A 169 16.38 -30.36 27.25
CA TYR A 169 17.16 -29.16 27.55
C TYR A 169 17.41 -29.07 29.07
N ASN A 170 18.66 -29.27 29.48
CA ASN A 170 19.14 -28.93 30.82
C ASN A 170 19.58 -27.47 30.84
N ASN A 171 18.91 -26.64 31.65
CA ASN A 171 19.37 -25.30 32.01
C ASN A 171 20.27 -25.42 33.25
N ASP A 172 21.55 -25.13 33.09
CA ASP A 172 22.45 -24.83 34.21
C ASP A 172 22.67 -23.31 34.27
N ASP A 173 22.08 -22.70 35.30
CA ASP A 173 22.30 -21.31 35.73
C ASP A 173 23.70 -21.15 36.34
N GLU A 174 24.62 -20.47 35.65
CA GLU A 174 25.80 -19.88 36.29
C GLU A 174 25.67 -18.35 36.41
N ASN A 175 25.37 -17.98 37.66
CA ASN A 175 25.35 -16.67 38.25
C ASN A 175 26.78 -16.08 38.32
N VAL A 176 27.10 -15.09 37.48
CA VAL A 176 28.35 -14.32 37.59
C VAL A 176 28.04 -12.88 38.01
N ASN A 177 28.45 -12.62 39.24
CA ASN A 177 28.44 -11.34 39.95
C ASN A 177 29.66 -10.51 39.50
N LEU A 178 29.46 -9.31 38.96
CA LEU A 178 30.56 -8.37 38.71
C LEU A 178 30.16 -6.96 39.17
N TYR A 179 30.71 -6.59 40.33
CA TYR A 179 30.94 -5.21 40.77
C TYR A 179 32.16 -4.65 40.04
N SER A 180 32.06 -3.44 39.51
CA SER A 180 33.16 -2.47 39.57
C SER A 180 32.66 -1.05 39.30
N ASP A 181 33.08 -0.17 40.19
CA ASP A 181 32.75 1.23 40.35
C ASP A 181 33.16 2.11 39.14
N SER A 182 32.39 3.16 38.88
CA SER A 182 32.86 4.31 38.09
C SER A 182 32.50 5.61 38.79
N GLU A 183 33.53 6.29 39.27
CA GLU A 183 33.51 7.59 39.93
C GLU A 183 33.25 8.73 38.93
N ASN A 184 32.36 9.64 39.35
CA ASN A 184 32.50 11.10 39.33
C ASN A 184 33.14 11.79 38.10
N SER A 185 32.32 12.54 37.36
CA SER A 185 32.77 13.78 36.70
C SER A 185 31.66 14.82 36.75
N THR A 186 31.86 15.83 37.59
CA THR A 186 31.06 17.06 37.67
C THR A 186 31.51 18.00 36.56
N ASN A 187 30.63 18.30 35.60
CA ASN A 187 30.86 19.35 34.61
C ASN A 187 30.04 20.59 34.98
N GLU A 188 30.75 21.69 35.14
CA GLU A 188 30.23 23.02 35.47
C GLU A 188 29.41 23.57 34.29
N ILE A 189 28.19 24.00 34.56
CA ILE A 189 27.34 24.72 33.62
C ILE A 189 27.58 26.22 33.83
N SER A 190 28.11 26.87 32.81
CA SER A 190 28.22 28.33 32.72
C SER A 190 26.94 28.90 32.12
N ASP A 191 26.32 29.83 32.85
CA ASP A 191 25.21 30.67 32.40
C ASP A 191 25.58 31.41 31.11
N ASN A 192 24.72 31.33 30.09
CA ASN A 192 24.83 32.15 28.89
C ASN A 192 23.48 32.76 28.54
N GLU A 193 23.56 34.02 28.10
CA GLU A 193 22.54 35.05 28.21
C GLU A 193 21.34 34.89 27.26
N LEU A 194 20.22 35.37 27.79
CA LEU A 194 18.91 35.54 27.16
C LEU A 194 18.97 36.61 26.06
N TYR A 195 18.61 36.27 24.83
CA TYR A 195 18.28 37.23 23.78
C TYR A 195 16.86 36.95 23.26
N ASP A 196 15.94 37.87 23.57
CA ASP A 196 14.59 37.89 23.04
C ASP A 196 14.62 38.31 21.56
N ASN A 197 14.21 37.42 20.67
CA ASN A 197 13.84 37.76 19.30
C ASN A 197 12.36 37.38 19.10
N GLU A 198 11.50 38.38 19.17
CA GLU A 198 10.10 38.30 18.73
C GLU A 198 10.09 38.39 17.20
N GLU A 199 9.80 37.29 16.52
CA GLU A 199 9.49 37.29 15.10
C GLU A 199 8.09 36.72 14.87
N SER A 200 7.26 37.56 14.26
CA SER A 200 5.86 37.35 13.95
C SER A 200 5.70 36.30 12.85
N ILE A 201 5.15 35.12 13.19
CA ILE A 201 4.81 34.06 12.26
C ILE A 201 3.34 34.25 11.83
N SER A 202 3.13 34.39 10.53
CA SER A 202 1.82 34.40 9.87
C SER A 202 1.25 32.98 9.83
N SER A 203 0.01 32.86 10.31
CA SER A 203 -0.78 31.63 10.29
C SER A 203 -1.47 31.46 8.93
N ASP A 204 -0.93 30.61 8.07
CA ASP A 204 -1.68 29.97 7.00
C ASP A 204 -1.81 28.49 7.36
N SER A 205 -3.01 28.11 7.80
CA SER A 205 -3.39 26.78 8.23
C SER A 205 -3.94 26.00 7.03
N GLU A 206 -3.11 25.19 6.39
CA GLU A 206 -3.55 24.12 5.51
C GLU A 206 -3.78 22.87 6.39
N SER A 207 -5.03 22.42 6.47
CA SER A 207 -5.42 21.25 7.24
C SER A 207 -5.08 19.99 6.47
N GLU A 208 -3.89 19.45 6.68
CA GLU A 208 -3.55 18.08 6.26
C GLU A 208 -4.24 17.11 7.24
N SER A 209 -5.18 16.30 6.73
CA SER A 209 -5.82 15.24 7.50
C SER A 209 -4.84 14.07 7.65
N GLU A 210 -4.02 14.13 8.69
CA GLU A 210 -3.19 13.01 9.10
C GLU A 210 -4.09 11.83 9.48
N SER A 211 -4.07 10.78 8.65
CA SER A 211 -4.66 9.49 9.02
C SER A 211 -3.78 8.86 10.11
N GLU A 212 -4.11 9.18 11.36
CA GLU A 212 -3.65 8.44 12.51
C GLU A 212 -4.18 7.00 12.38
N SER A 213 -3.27 6.03 12.38
CA SER A 213 -3.65 4.61 12.32
C SER A 213 -4.40 4.29 13.61
N GLU A 214 -5.72 4.12 13.51
CA GLU A 214 -6.58 3.87 14.65
C GLU A 214 -6.24 2.49 15.25
N ILE A 215 -5.78 2.47 16.50
CA ILE A 215 -5.51 1.24 17.24
C ILE A 215 -6.84 0.79 17.82
N THR A 216 -7.30 -0.41 17.45
CA THR A 216 -8.52 -0.99 18.00
C THR A 216 -8.19 -1.87 19.20
N ASP A 217 -8.67 -1.49 20.38
CA ASP A 217 -8.56 -2.28 21.60
C ASP A 217 -9.65 -3.38 21.64
N ILE A 218 -9.27 -4.61 21.97
CA ILE A 218 -10.16 -5.79 21.94
C ILE A 218 -10.87 -5.99 23.30
N GLU A 219 -10.52 -5.21 24.34
CA GLU A 219 -11.10 -5.35 25.67
C GLU A 219 -12.61 -5.11 25.66
N GLY A 220 -13.39 -6.20 25.77
CA GLY A 220 -14.86 -6.17 25.86
C GLY A 220 -15.61 -6.68 24.63
N TYR A 221 -14.93 -7.06 23.54
CA TYR A 221 -15.58 -7.68 22.38
C TYR A 221 -15.82 -9.19 22.58
N GLU A 222 -17.02 -9.66 22.21
CA GLU A 222 -17.28 -11.10 22.11
C GLU A 222 -16.43 -11.67 20.96
N ARG A 223 -15.52 -12.60 21.30
CA ARG A 223 -14.67 -13.27 20.31
C ARG A 223 -15.51 -14.20 19.45
N SER A 224 -15.59 -13.91 18.15
CA SER A 224 -16.24 -14.82 17.20
C SER A 224 -15.38 -16.06 17.00
N GLU A 225 -16.00 -17.24 17.05
CA GLU A 225 -15.35 -18.51 16.69
C GLU A 225 -15.35 -18.74 15.16
N VAL A 226 -16.09 -17.92 14.42
CA VAL A 226 -16.26 -18.05 12.96
C VAL A 226 -15.85 -16.76 12.30
N CYS A 227 -14.83 -16.84 11.44
CA CYS A 227 -14.34 -15.72 10.66
C CYS A 227 -14.55 -15.95 9.16
N THR A 228 -14.76 -14.86 8.43
CA THR A 228 -14.82 -14.90 6.96
C THR A 228 -13.42 -15.09 6.39
N LEU A 229 -13.33 -15.67 5.19
CA LEU A 229 -12.05 -15.89 4.48
C LEU A 229 -11.56 -14.63 3.73
N HIS A 230 -11.97 -13.44 4.18
CA HIS A 230 -11.53 -12.19 3.56
C HIS A 230 -10.11 -11.86 4.02
N TYR A 231 -9.21 -11.56 3.09
CA TYR A 231 -7.83 -11.22 3.41
C TYR A 231 -7.65 -9.69 3.45
N LEU A 232 -7.68 -9.13 4.66
CA LEU A 232 -7.43 -7.73 4.98
C LEU A 232 -6.49 -7.69 6.19
N PRO A 233 -5.17 -7.80 5.99
CA PRO A 233 -4.26 -8.12 7.08
C PRO A 233 -4.28 -7.05 8.18
N VAL A 234 -4.14 -7.51 9.42
CA VAL A 234 -3.99 -6.64 10.59
C VAL A 234 -2.78 -7.06 11.41
N CYS A 235 -2.18 -6.12 12.12
CA CYS A 235 -1.09 -6.38 13.04
C CYS A 235 -1.64 -6.46 14.46
N GLY A 236 -1.78 -7.69 14.97
CA GLY A 236 -2.23 -7.92 16.34
C GLY A 236 -1.07 -7.78 17.32
N LYS A 237 -1.27 -6.96 18.36
CA LYS A 237 -0.40 -6.85 19.52
C LYS A 237 -0.79 -7.90 20.55
N LEU A 238 0.19 -8.72 20.92
CA LEU A 238 0.02 -9.80 21.88
C LEU A 238 0.23 -9.27 23.31
N SER A 239 -0.36 -9.95 24.28
CA SER A 239 -0.23 -9.65 25.72
C SER A 239 1.23 -9.68 26.24
N ASN A 240 2.14 -10.37 25.55
CA ASN A 240 3.58 -10.37 25.86
C ASN A 240 4.35 -9.19 25.21
N GLY A 241 3.67 -8.28 24.52
CA GLY A 241 4.25 -7.15 23.81
C GLY A 241 4.76 -7.44 22.41
N ALA A 242 4.77 -8.71 21.96
CA ALA A 242 5.10 -9.05 20.58
C ALA A 242 3.98 -8.68 19.62
N SER A 243 4.30 -8.57 18.33
CA SER A 243 3.32 -8.29 17.26
C SER A 243 3.30 -9.44 16.27
N LYS A 244 2.11 -9.74 15.71
CA LYS A 244 1.93 -10.79 14.71
C LYS A 244 0.89 -10.37 13.67
N THR A 245 1.17 -10.64 12.40
CA THR A 245 0.22 -10.41 11.31
C THR A 245 -0.86 -11.50 11.31
N TYR A 246 -2.12 -11.08 11.22
CA TYR A 246 -3.29 -11.93 11.02
C TYR A 246 -3.91 -11.63 9.66
N SER A 247 -4.62 -12.60 9.09
CA SER A 247 -5.26 -12.48 7.77
C SER A 247 -6.39 -11.44 7.73
N ASN A 248 -7.07 -11.25 8.85
CA ASN A 248 -8.07 -10.22 9.07
C ASN A 248 -8.25 -9.94 10.57
N ASP A 249 -8.98 -8.86 10.84
CA ASP A 249 -9.42 -8.41 12.16
C ASP A 249 -10.12 -9.50 12.97
N CYS A 250 -11.06 -10.25 12.37
CA CYS A 250 -11.77 -11.32 13.05
C CYS A 250 -10.82 -12.41 13.54
N VAL A 251 -9.88 -12.86 12.70
CA VAL A 251 -8.90 -13.89 13.07
C VAL A 251 -7.98 -13.38 14.18
N ALA A 252 -7.57 -12.10 14.14
CA ALA A 252 -6.81 -11.49 15.24
C ALA A 252 -7.61 -11.46 16.54
N CYS A 253 -8.87 -11.03 16.51
CA CYS A 253 -9.78 -11.00 17.65
C CYS A 253 -10.07 -12.39 18.23
N SER A 254 -10.10 -13.42 17.40
CA SER A 254 -10.33 -14.81 17.83
C SER A 254 -9.15 -15.38 18.64
N ASP A 255 -7.93 -14.85 18.47
CA ASP A 255 -6.76 -15.26 19.26
C ASP A 255 -6.79 -14.58 20.64
N GLU A 256 -6.95 -15.39 21.69
CA GLU A 256 -7.02 -14.92 23.08
C GLU A 256 -5.80 -14.12 23.53
N LYS A 257 -4.65 -14.29 22.86
CA LYS A 257 -3.40 -13.60 23.22
C LYS A 257 -3.34 -12.19 22.67
N VAL A 258 -4.17 -11.84 21.68
CA VAL A 258 -4.21 -10.51 21.08
C VAL A 258 -5.01 -9.57 21.99
N ILE A 259 -4.40 -8.44 22.33
CA ILE A 259 -4.99 -7.40 23.21
C ILE A 259 -5.49 -6.19 22.40
N SER A 260 -4.85 -5.90 21.27
CA SER A 260 -5.26 -4.87 20.33
C SER A 260 -4.74 -5.21 18.94
N TYR A 261 -5.29 -4.60 17.90
CA TYR A 261 -4.74 -4.68 16.55
C TYR A 261 -4.79 -3.32 15.86
N SER A 262 -4.04 -3.20 14.78
CA SER A 262 -4.05 -2.05 13.88
C SER A 262 -4.10 -2.54 12.44
N GLU A 263 -4.72 -1.78 11.56
CA GLU A 263 -4.87 -2.13 10.14
C GLU A 263 -3.53 -2.24 9.42
N GLY A 264 -3.43 -3.18 8.49
CA GLY A 264 -2.21 -3.49 7.76
C GLY A 264 -1.37 -4.58 8.42
N SER A 265 -0.44 -5.15 7.66
CA SER A 265 0.49 -6.15 8.19
C SER A 265 1.49 -5.54 9.17
N CYS A 266 2.06 -6.33 10.08
CA CYS A 266 3.07 -5.81 11.00
C CYS A 266 4.29 -5.21 10.29
N GLU A 267 4.65 -5.72 9.11
CA GLU A 267 5.75 -5.18 8.30
C GLU A 267 5.43 -3.76 7.80
N GLU A 268 4.20 -3.53 7.31
CA GLU A 268 3.75 -2.19 6.87
C GLU A 268 3.75 -1.17 8.02
N ILE A 269 3.28 -1.60 9.20
CA ILE A 269 3.22 -0.73 10.37
C ILE A 269 4.62 -0.38 10.89
N TRP A 270 5.54 -1.35 10.86
CA TRP A 270 6.93 -1.09 11.24
C TRP A 270 7.63 -0.15 10.25
N ASN A 271 7.35 -0.29 8.96
CA ASN A 271 7.92 0.58 7.92
C ASN A 271 7.37 2.02 8.01
N THR A 272 6.09 2.18 8.33
CA THR A 272 5.45 3.50 8.50
C THR A 272 5.88 4.18 9.81
N GLN A 273 5.97 3.45 10.92
CA GLN A 273 6.46 3.99 12.20
C GLN A 273 7.95 4.36 12.15
N SER A 274 8.77 3.57 11.46
CA SER A 274 10.17 3.90 11.18
C SER A 274 10.32 5.17 10.35
N SER A 275 9.29 5.52 9.56
CA SER A 275 9.29 6.73 8.74
C SER A 275 8.83 7.96 9.54
N ARG A 276 7.75 7.87 10.33
CA ARG A 276 7.24 8.99 11.15
C ARG A 276 8.17 9.43 12.28
N LYS A 277 9.04 8.54 12.77
CA LYS A 277 10.08 8.92 13.75
C LYS A 277 11.16 9.86 13.20
N ARG A 278 11.16 10.17 11.89
CA ARG A 278 12.13 11.09 11.25
C ARG A 278 11.65 12.54 11.18
N ASP A 279 10.36 12.82 11.32
CA ASP A 279 9.83 14.16 10.99
C ASP A 279 9.53 15.03 12.24
N HIS A 280 9.67 14.50 13.46
CA HIS A 280 9.47 15.27 14.70
C HIS A 280 10.74 15.43 15.56
N PHE A 281 11.91 15.44 14.92
CA PHE A 281 13.14 15.90 15.55
C PHE A 281 13.90 16.76 14.54
N ILE A 282 13.59 18.06 14.51
CA ILE A 282 14.51 19.07 14.00
C ILE A 282 15.65 19.14 15.02
N GLY A 283 16.54 18.16 14.93
CA GLY A 283 17.82 18.08 15.60
C GLY A 283 18.78 17.54 14.56
N GLU A 284 19.45 18.47 13.88
CA GLU A 284 20.58 18.18 12.99
C GLU A 284 21.56 17.23 13.70
N ASP A 285 22.10 16.28 12.94
CA ASP A 285 23.13 15.32 13.35
C ASP A 285 22.68 14.00 14.01
N GLU A 286 21.77 13.24 13.37
CA GLU A 286 21.72 11.78 13.63
C GLU A 286 22.02 10.97 12.37
N ASN A 287 23.29 10.58 12.32
CA ASN A 287 23.79 9.36 11.73
C ASN A 287 22.79 8.21 11.96
N THR A 288 21.88 8.00 11.00
CA THR A 288 21.01 6.84 10.98
C THR A 288 21.92 5.66 10.70
N ASP A 289 22.39 5.04 11.78
CA ASP A 289 23.21 3.84 11.71
C ASP A 289 22.41 2.78 10.96
N GLU A 290 22.74 2.63 9.69
CA GLU A 290 22.11 1.72 8.76
C GLU A 290 22.14 0.31 9.38
N VAL A 291 20.96 -0.23 9.67
CA VAL A 291 20.84 -1.49 10.42
C VAL A 291 21.42 -2.62 9.57
N LYS A 292 22.54 -3.18 10.03
CA LYS A 292 23.22 -4.29 9.37
C LYS A 292 22.59 -5.61 9.78
N HIS A 293 22.26 -6.44 8.80
CA HIS A 293 21.75 -7.79 9.01
C HIS A 293 22.81 -8.81 8.59
N GLU A 294 23.42 -9.48 9.57
CA GLU A 294 24.46 -10.49 9.32
C GLU A 294 23.89 -11.76 8.68
N CYS A 295 24.59 -12.28 7.66
CA CYS A 295 24.20 -13.51 6.98
C CYS A 295 24.63 -14.76 7.75
N THR A 296 23.96 -15.03 8.87
CA THR A 296 24.23 -16.22 9.72
C THR A 296 23.67 -17.51 9.12
N ILE A 297 22.57 -17.43 8.36
CA ILE A 297 21.90 -18.58 7.72
C ILE A 297 21.99 -18.42 6.20
N ARG A 298 22.68 -19.37 5.55
CA ARG A 298 22.86 -19.40 4.08
C ARG A 298 22.02 -20.51 3.47
N SER A 299 20.75 -20.23 3.19
CA SER A 299 19.87 -21.16 2.48
C SER A 299 20.26 -21.25 1.01
N GLN A 300 20.23 -22.46 0.46
CA GLN A 300 20.37 -22.69 -1.00
C GLN A 300 19.02 -22.56 -1.74
N LEU A 301 17.93 -22.47 -0.99
CA LEU A 301 16.57 -22.34 -1.52
C LEU A 301 15.99 -21.00 -1.05
N CYS A 302 15.79 -20.09 -2.00
CA CYS A 302 15.20 -18.79 -1.77
C CYS A 302 13.87 -18.64 -2.49
N THR A 303 12.89 -18.05 -1.82
CA THR A 303 11.63 -17.66 -2.46
C THR A 303 11.90 -16.54 -3.47
N LYS A 304 11.08 -16.46 -4.53
CA LYS A 304 11.19 -15.43 -5.57
C LYS A 304 10.49 -14.12 -5.20
N ILE A 305 10.38 -13.82 -3.90
CA ILE A 305 9.80 -12.57 -3.41
C ILE A 305 10.79 -11.43 -3.67
N TYR A 306 10.32 -10.31 -4.21
CA TYR A 306 11.18 -9.16 -4.50
C TYR A 306 11.10 -8.13 -3.37
N GLN A 307 12.15 -8.08 -2.54
CA GLN A 307 12.35 -7.16 -1.42
C GLN A 307 13.83 -6.70 -1.47
N PRO A 308 14.19 -5.71 -2.30
CA PRO A 308 15.57 -5.45 -2.66
C PRO A 308 16.44 -5.12 -1.44
N VAL A 309 17.64 -5.69 -1.42
CA VAL A 309 18.66 -5.46 -0.38
C VAL A 309 20.02 -5.16 -1.03
N CYS A 310 20.89 -4.51 -0.28
CA CYS A 310 22.29 -4.33 -0.66
C CYS A 310 23.16 -5.25 0.19
N GLY A 311 23.77 -6.25 -0.46
CA GLY A 311 24.69 -7.19 0.19
C GLY A 311 26.12 -6.67 0.13
N TYR A 312 26.76 -6.51 1.28
CA TYR A 312 28.16 -6.12 1.41
C TYR A 312 29.04 -7.35 1.45
N PHE A 313 30.10 -7.36 0.64
CA PHE A 313 31.01 -8.47 0.57
C PHE A 313 31.96 -8.51 1.77
N ASN A 314 32.40 -9.71 2.13
CA ASN A 314 33.41 -9.93 3.16
C ASN A 314 34.77 -9.31 2.75
N SER A 315 35.68 -9.20 3.72
CA SER A 315 37.01 -8.62 3.52
C SER A 315 37.93 -9.41 2.59
N ASP A 316 37.57 -10.64 2.23
CA ASP A 316 38.38 -11.50 1.35
C ASP A 316 38.19 -11.13 -0.13
N ILE A 317 37.12 -10.40 -0.46
CA ILE A 317 36.84 -9.93 -1.82
C ILE A 317 37.53 -8.60 -2.08
N GLN A 318 38.42 -8.57 -3.07
CA GLN A 318 39.01 -7.34 -3.57
C GLN A 318 38.08 -6.65 -4.57
N CYS A 319 37.39 -5.61 -4.12
CA CYS A 319 36.55 -4.78 -4.98
C CYS A 319 37.37 -3.71 -5.72
N PHE A 320 37.05 -3.50 -7.00
CA PHE A 320 37.64 -2.43 -7.81
C PHE A 320 37.02 -1.06 -7.56
N LYS A 321 35.77 -1.01 -7.10
CA LYS A 321 35.00 0.20 -6.79
C LYS A 321 34.37 0.05 -5.41
N TYR A 322 34.38 1.13 -4.61
CA TYR A 322 33.71 1.20 -3.32
C TYR A 322 32.29 1.77 -3.48
N PRO A 323 31.28 1.33 -2.70
CA PRO A 323 31.34 0.25 -1.70
C PRO A 323 31.48 -1.14 -2.33
N CYS A 324 32.07 -2.06 -1.57
CA CYS A 324 32.20 -3.47 -1.97
C CYS A 324 30.86 -4.18 -1.75
N ALA A 325 29.87 -3.84 -2.57
CA ALA A 325 28.49 -4.26 -2.37
C ALA A 325 27.75 -4.48 -3.70
N GLN A 326 26.69 -5.28 -3.66
CA GLN A 326 25.86 -5.61 -4.82
C GLN A 326 24.37 -5.64 -4.44
N ASN A 327 23.51 -5.24 -5.38
CA ASN A 327 22.05 -5.34 -5.22
C ASN A 327 21.58 -6.79 -5.39
N TYR A 328 20.72 -7.23 -4.49
CA TYR A 328 20.04 -8.52 -4.54
C TYR A 328 18.52 -8.33 -4.53
N GLY A 329 17.80 -9.33 -5.06
CA GLY A 329 16.33 -9.29 -5.13
C GLY A 329 15.66 -9.43 -3.77
N ASN A 330 16.28 -10.16 -2.83
CA ASN A 330 15.87 -10.28 -1.44
C ASN A 330 17.03 -10.69 -0.52
N SER A 331 16.81 -10.59 0.80
CA SER A 331 17.77 -10.98 1.84
C SER A 331 18.27 -12.42 1.71
N CYS A 332 17.40 -13.37 1.36
CA CYS A 332 17.80 -14.76 1.16
C CYS A 332 18.81 -14.87 0.00
N THR A 333 18.51 -14.27 -1.15
CA THR A 333 19.42 -14.30 -2.31
C THR A 333 20.75 -13.59 -2.04
N ALA A 334 20.77 -12.56 -1.19
CA ALA A 334 22.00 -11.93 -0.73
C ALA A 334 22.82 -12.89 0.14
N CYS A 335 22.21 -13.48 1.17
CA CYS A 335 22.91 -14.39 2.08
C CYS A 335 23.23 -15.76 1.47
N ALA A 336 22.58 -16.14 0.37
CA ALA A 336 22.94 -17.34 -0.40
C ALA A 336 24.27 -17.19 -1.15
N ASP A 337 24.71 -15.96 -1.45
CA ASP A 337 26.03 -15.68 -2.00
C ASP A 337 27.08 -15.77 -0.87
N ASP A 338 28.05 -16.66 -1.03
CA ASP A 338 29.09 -16.94 -0.05
C ASP A 338 30.07 -15.76 0.15
N LYS A 339 30.05 -14.79 -0.76
CA LYS A 339 30.84 -13.57 -0.68
C LYS A 339 30.20 -12.52 0.20
N VAL A 340 28.88 -12.58 0.43
CA VAL A 340 28.16 -11.58 1.22
C VAL A 340 28.32 -11.89 2.71
N ASP A 341 28.71 -10.87 3.46
CA ASP A 341 28.91 -10.91 4.92
C ASP A 341 27.64 -10.44 5.65
N TYR A 342 27.11 -9.29 5.24
CA TYR A 342 25.87 -8.73 5.77
C TYR A 342 25.10 -8.00 4.66
N TYR A 343 23.83 -7.71 4.91
CA TYR A 343 23.02 -6.85 4.03
C TYR A 343 22.36 -5.71 4.80
N ILE A 344 21.94 -4.70 4.04
CA ILE A 344 21.08 -3.60 4.47
C ILE A 344 19.81 -3.61 3.62
N LEU A 345 18.72 -3.05 4.13
CA LEU A 345 17.48 -2.94 3.37
C LEU A 345 17.61 -1.88 2.26
N GLY A 346 17.03 -2.14 1.09
CA GLY A 346 17.05 -1.22 -0.04
C GLY A 346 18.19 -1.45 -1.03
N LYS A 347 18.43 -0.48 -1.91
CA LYS A 347 19.46 -0.57 -2.96
C LYS A 347 20.81 -0.09 -2.46
N CYS A 348 21.89 -0.62 -3.02
CA CYS A 348 23.24 -0.15 -2.75
C CYS A 348 23.43 1.31 -3.17
N PRO A 349 24.17 2.12 -2.36
CA PRO A 349 24.58 3.45 -2.77
C PRO A 349 25.53 3.39 -3.99
N ILE A 350 25.38 4.35 -4.91
CA ILE A 350 26.02 4.37 -6.26
C ILE A 350 27.39 5.06 -6.25
#